data_AF-A0A6D2IC96-F1
#
_entry.id   AF-A0A6D2IC96-F1
#
_cell.length_a   1.000
_cell.length_b   1.000
_cell.length_c   1.000
_cell.angle_alpha   90.00
_cell.angle_beta   90.00
_cell.angle_gamma   90.00
#
_symmetry.space_group_name_H-M   'P 1'
#
loop_
_entity.id
_entity.type
_entity.pdbx_description
1 polymer ?
#
loop_
_entity_poly.entity_id
_entity_poly.type
_entity_poly.pdbx_seq_one_letter_code
_entity_poly.pdbx_strand_id
1 'polypeptide(L)'
;MELQQMDVKTDFLHGYLDETIYMEQPEGYVDEKHPDKVCLLQRSLYGLKQSPRQWNTRFDSFMQSHGYRRSEYDSCVYFKELHRGEYIYLLLYVDDILIASKDKKYVLELKALLSSEFEMKDLGEAKKILGMEITRDRVKGTLTISQERHVDQIIIWSKAVSTTVEYQIR
;
A
#
# COMPACT_ATOMS: atom_id res chain seq x y z
N MET A 1 -10.81 -18.18 8.37
CA MET A 1 -10.61 -17.01 7.48
C MET A 1 -9.39 -16.27 7.94
N GLU A 2 -8.26 -16.49 7.28
CA GLU A 2 -7.04 -15.74 7.51
C GLU A 2 -7.14 -14.32 6.96
N LEU A 3 -6.54 -13.39 7.70
CA LEU A 3 -6.40 -11.99 7.32
C LEU A 3 -4.94 -11.61 7.58
N GLN A 4 -4.22 -11.29 6.51
CA GLN A 4 -2.79 -11.01 6.55
C GLN A 4 -2.49 -9.69 5.85
N GLN A 5 -1.43 -9.02 6.27
CA GLN A 5 -1.02 -7.75 5.72
C GLN A 5 0.39 -7.83 5.15
N MET A 6 0.59 -7.14 4.03
CA MET A 6 1.88 -6.87 3.44
C MET A 6 1.98 -5.39 3.09
N ASP A 7 3.20 -4.93 2.87
CA ASP A 7 3.52 -3.57 2.50
C ASP A 7 4.51 -3.62 1.32
N VAL A 8 4.24 -2.86 0.26
CA VAL A 8 5.14 -2.76 -0.90
C VAL A 8 6.14 -1.67 -0.63
N LYS A 9 7.44 -2.02 -0.58
CA LYS A 9 8.46 -1.00 -0.44
C LYS A 9 8.60 -0.22 -1.74
N THR A 10 8.64 1.11 -1.62
CA THR A 10 8.92 1.99 -2.77
C THR A 10 8.03 1.69 -3.98
N ASP A 11 6.73 1.50 -3.74
CA ASP A 11 5.70 1.16 -4.73
C ASP A 11 5.82 1.93 -6.06
N PHE A 12 6.03 3.25 -6.00
CA PHE A 12 6.17 4.08 -7.20
C PHE A 12 7.42 3.77 -8.00
N LEU A 13 8.50 3.24 -7.41
CA LEU A 13 9.69 2.81 -8.15
C LEU A 13 9.47 1.51 -8.93
N HIS A 14 8.30 0.88 -8.82
CA HIS A 14 7.95 -0.29 -9.63
C HIS A 14 7.14 0.06 -10.89
N GLY A 15 6.65 1.29 -11.01
CA GLY A 15 5.94 1.74 -12.21
C GLY A 15 6.88 2.06 -13.38
N TYR A 16 6.46 1.67 -14.59
CA TYR A 16 7.14 2.06 -15.83
C TYR A 16 6.63 3.42 -16.30
N LEU A 17 7.52 4.24 -16.87
CA LEU A 17 7.15 5.53 -17.45
C LEU A 17 6.79 5.36 -18.92
N ASP A 18 5.63 5.87 -19.32
CA ASP A 18 5.23 5.92 -20.75
C ASP A 18 5.94 7.05 -21.50
N GLU A 19 6.42 8.06 -20.75
CA GLU A 19 7.06 9.26 -21.27
C GLU A 19 8.53 9.32 -20.87
N THR A 20 9.33 9.96 -21.71
CA THR A 20 10.72 10.27 -21.38
C THR A 20 10.78 11.50 -20.48
N ILE A 21 11.19 11.32 -19.22
CA ILE A 21 11.28 12.41 -18.25
C ILE A 21 12.73 12.61 -17.84
N TYR A 22 13.18 13.85 -17.96
CA TYR A 22 14.46 14.29 -17.44
C TYR A 22 14.24 15.07 -16.14
N MET A 23 15.18 14.94 -15.21
CA MET A 23 15.21 15.73 -13.98
C MET A 23 16.59 16.32 -13.76
N GLU A 24 16.66 17.43 -13.03
CA GLU A 24 17.92 17.97 -12.55
C GLU A 24 18.67 16.95 -11.70
N GLN A 25 19.99 17.08 -11.67
CA GLN A 25 20.82 16.24 -10.82
C GLN A 25 20.46 16.46 -9.35
N PRO A 26 20.20 15.40 -8.57
CA PRO A 26 19.81 15.56 -7.17
C PRO A 26 20.97 16.15 -6.36
N GLU A 27 20.61 16.94 -5.34
CA GLU A 27 21.58 17.53 -4.41
C GLU A 27 22.46 16.42 -3.80
N GLY A 28 23.77 16.65 -3.78
CA GLY A 28 24.76 15.66 -3.31
C GLY A 28 25.20 14.61 -4.33
N TYR A 29 24.62 14.58 -5.53
CA TYR A 29 24.97 13.66 -6.63
C TYR A 29 25.33 14.37 -7.94
N VAL A 30 25.54 15.69 -7.90
CA VAL A 30 25.92 16.48 -9.08
C VAL A 30 27.33 16.07 -9.52
N ASP A 31 27.47 15.73 -10.80
CA ASP A 31 28.78 15.50 -11.42
C ASP A 31 29.50 16.84 -11.61
N GLU A 32 30.56 17.08 -10.85
CA GLU A 32 31.35 18.32 -10.91
C GLU A 32 31.93 18.61 -12.30
N LYS A 33 32.17 17.57 -13.11
CA LYS A 33 32.68 17.72 -14.47
C LYS A 33 31.59 18.06 -15.48
N HIS A 34 30.34 17.78 -15.12
CA HIS A 34 29.17 17.92 -15.99
C HIS A 34 27.96 18.47 -15.22
N PRO A 35 28.05 19.69 -14.66
CA PRO A 35 27.01 20.26 -13.80
C PRO A 35 25.69 20.55 -14.55
N ASP A 36 25.76 20.70 -15.87
CA ASP A 36 24.64 21.00 -16.77
C ASP A 36 23.89 19.75 -17.27
N LYS A 37 24.37 18.54 -16.94
CA LYS A 37 23.67 17.31 -17.29
C LYS A 37 22.38 17.16 -16.48
N VAL A 38 21.47 16.38 -17.05
CA VAL A 38 20.21 15.97 -16.44
C VAL A 38 20.15 14.45 -16.33
N CYS A 39 19.42 13.95 -15.34
CA CYS A 39 19.18 12.53 -15.16
C CYS A 39 17.95 12.11 -15.97
N LEU A 40 18.06 11.00 -16.71
CA LEU A 40 16.92 10.34 -17.33
C LEU A 40 16.25 9.40 -16.32
N LEU A 41 14.99 9.64 -15.99
CA LEU A 41 14.22 8.77 -15.12
C LEU A 41 13.86 7.47 -15.85
N GLN A 42 14.31 6.34 -15.31
CA GLN A 42 14.03 5.00 -15.86
C GLN A 42 12.74 4.38 -15.29
N ARG A 43 12.28 4.87 -14.14
CA ARG A 43 11.09 4.39 -13.43
C ARG A 43 10.35 5.56 -12.81
N SER A 44 9.08 5.39 -12.47
CA SER A 44 8.32 6.43 -11.77
C SER A 44 8.93 6.74 -10.40
N LEU A 45 8.86 8.00 -9.99
CA LEU A 45 9.42 8.51 -8.75
C LEU A 45 8.32 9.19 -7.93
N TYR A 46 8.44 9.20 -6.60
CA TYR A 46 7.55 9.98 -5.75
C TYR A 46 7.53 11.46 -6.19
N GLY A 47 6.34 12.07 -6.19
CA GLY A 47 6.15 13.46 -6.61
C GLY A 47 5.80 13.67 -8.09
N LEU A 48 6.00 12.66 -8.96
CA LEU A 48 5.45 12.74 -10.32
C LEU A 48 3.94 12.47 -10.29
N LYS A 49 3.18 13.28 -11.01
CA LYS A 49 1.70 13.19 -11.06
C LYS A 49 1.20 11.82 -11.53
N GLN A 50 1.94 11.16 -12.40
CA GLN A 50 1.59 9.88 -13.00
C GLN A 50 2.05 8.65 -12.19
N SER A 51 2.95 8.81 -11.21
CA SER A 51 3.53 7.67 -10.48
C SER A 51 2.50 6.73 -9.86
N PRO A 52 1.44 7.22 -9.17
CA PRO A 52 0.42 6.34 -8.61
C PRO A 52 -0.32 5.53 -9.68
N ARG A 53 -0.56 6.14 -10.85
CA ARG A 53 -1.23 5.48 -11.97
C ARG A 53 -0.35 4.39 -12.60
N GLN A 54 0.94 4.66 -12.78
CA GLN A 54 1.88 3.68 -13.35
C GLN A 54 2.06 2.48 -12.42
N TRP A 55 2.15 2.73 -11.12
CA TRP A 55 2.13 1.67 -10.12
C TRP A 55 0.87 0.82 -10.21
N ASN A 56 -0.32 1.44 -10.15
CA ASN A 56 -1.58 0.71 -10.21
C ASN A 56 -1.71 -0.12 -11.50
N THR A 57 -1.31 0.43 -12.65
CA THR A 57 -1.36 -0.24 -13.95
C THR A 57 -0.40 -1.44 -14.00
N ARG A 58 0.82 -1.30 -13.47
CA ARG A 58 1.80 -2.39 -13.38
C ARG A 58 1.29 -3.53 -12.50
N PHE A 59 0.77 -3.19 -11.33
CA PHE A 59 0.23 -4.15 -10.38
C PHE A 59 -1.00 -4.87 -10.95
N ASP A 60 -1.90 -4.14 -11.60
CA ASP A 60 -3.08 -4.70 -12.27
C ASP A 60 -2.69 -5.76 -13.29
N SER A 61 -1.78 -5.40 -14.19
CA SER A 61 -1.28 -6.29 -15.24
C SER A 61 -0.65 -7.55 -14.65
N PHE A 62 0.13 -7.39 -13.57
CA PHE A 62 0.71 -8.51 -12.84
C PHE A 62 -0.37 -9.43 -12.25
N MET A 63 -1.34 -8.88 -11.53
CA MET A 63 -2.41 -9.67 -10.90
C MET A 63 -3.27 -10.41 -11.92
N GLN A 64 -3.66 -9.72 -13.01
CA GLN A 64 -4.44 -10.32 -14.10
C GLN A 64 -3.68 -11.45 -14.79
N SER A 65 -2.36 -11.29 -15.02
CA SER A 65 -1.53 -12.34 -15.62
C SER A 65 -1.46 -13.62 -14.75
N HIS A 66 -1.72 -13.51 -13.44
CA HIS A 66 -1.76 -14.64 -12.50
C HIS A 66 -3.19 -15.12 -12.20
N GLY A 67 -4.17 -14.69 -13.00
CA GLY A 67 -5.55 -15.14 -12.94
C GLY A 67 -6.40 -14.52 -11.84
N TYR A 68 -5.98 -13.38 -11.28
CA TYR A 68 -6.82 -12.58 -10.41
C TYR A 68 -7.70 -11.63 -11.24
N ARG A 69 -8.91 -11.39 -10.77
CA ARG A 69 -9.84 -10.43 -11.36
C ARG A 69 -9.97 -9.23 -10.44
N ARG A 70 -9.93 -8.03 -11.01
CA ARG A 70 -10.26 -6.80 -10.29
C ARG A 70 -11.78 -6.70 -10.13
N SER A 71 -12.24 -6.23 -8.97
CA SER A 71 -13.65 -6.00 -8.69
C SER A 71 -14.20 -4.83 -9.51
N GLU A 72 -15.42 -4.99 -10.00
CA GLU A 72 -16.16 -3.94 -10.72
C GLU A 72 -16.69 -2.85 -9.79
N TYR A 73 -16.81 -3.15 -8.49
CA TYR A 73 -17.32 -2.23 -7.48
C TYR A 73 -16.22 -1.43 -6.78
N ASP A 74 -15.00 -2.00 -6.71
CA ASP A 74 -13.86 -1.37 -6.06
C ASP A 74 -12.55 -1.76 -6.78
N SER A 75 -11.90 -0.78 -7.41
CA SER A 75 -10.66 -1.01 -8.16
C SER A 75 -9.45 -1.40 -7.29
N CYS A 76 -9.56 -1.25 -5.97
CA CYS A 76 -8.55 -1.70 -5.01
C CYS A 76 -8.70 -3.18 -4.66
N VAL A 77 -9.83 -3.82 -4.98
CA VAL A 77 -10.10 -5.21 -4.63
C VAL A 77 -9.82 -6.12 -5.82
N TYR A 78 -9.02 -7.15 -5.58
CA TYR A 78 -8.79 -8.29 -6.46
C TYR A 78 -9.30 -9.55 -5.81
N PHE A 79 -9.77 -10.50 -6.62
CA PHE A 79 -10.19 -11.79 -6.14
C PHE A 79 -9.87 -12.88 -7.15
N LYS A 80 -9.73 -14.11 -6.66
CA LYS A 80 -9.55 -15.31 -7.47
C LYS A 80 -10.37 -16.44 -6.87
N GLU A 81 -11.17 -17.08 -7.72
CA GLU A 81 -11.88 -18.30 -7.35
C GLU A 81 -10.88 -19.45 -7.19
N LEU A 82 -11.01 -20.17 -6.08
CA LEU A 82 -10.20 -21.32 -5.70
C LEU A 82 -11.02 -22.61 -5.95
N HIS A 83 -10.68 -23.69 -5.25
CA HIS A 83 -11.47 -24.92 -5.35
C HIS A 83 -12.79 -24.81 -4.58
N ARG A 84 -13.83 -25.47 -5.10
CA ARG A 84 -15.14 -25.63 -4.43
C ARG A 84 -15.85 -24.31 -4.12
N GLY A 85 -15.67 -23.28 -4.96
CA GLY A 85 -16.32 -21.98 -4.81
C GLY A 85 -15.78 -21.13 -3.65
N GLU A 86 -14.60 -21.46 -3.12
CA GLU A 86 -13.89 -20.59 -2.18
C GLU A 86 -13.14 -19.48 -2.93
N TYR A 87 -12.82 -18.39 -2.23
CA TYR A 87 -12.15 -17.24 -2.83
C TYR A 87 -10.97 -16.77 -1.97
N ILE A 88 -9.96 -16.24 -2.64
CA ILE A 88 -8.95 -15.37 -2.05
C ILE A 88 -9.20 -13.94 -2.52
N TYR A 89 -9.11 -13.00 -1.58
CA TYR A 89 -9.25 -11.58 -1.82
C TYR A 89 -7.93 -10.87 -1.48
N LEU A 90 -7.60 -9.88 -2.28
CA LEU A 90 -6.50 -8.94 -2.04
C LEU A 90 -7.04 -7.52 -2.19
N LEU A 91 -6.87 -6.70 -1.16
CA LEU A 91 -7.08 -5.25 -1.23
C LEU A 91 -5.72 -4.58 -1.35
N LEU A 92 -5.54 -3.75 -2.36
CA LEU A 92 -4.37 -2.88 -2.54
C LEU A 92 -4.80 -1.43 -2.32
N TYR A 93 -4.22 -0.77 -1.33
CA TYR A 93 -4.33 0.68 -1.17
C TYR A 93 -2.94 1.30 -1.20
N VAL A 94 -2.56 1.85 -2.36
CA VAL A 94 -1.22 2.41 -2.60
C VAL A 94 -0.12 1.37 -2.31
N ASP A 95 0.49 1.41 -1.13
CA ASP A 95 1.53 0.52 -0.61
C ASP A 95 1.00 -0.58 0.32
N ASP A 96 -0.11 -0.33 1.01
CA ASP A 96 -0.77 -1.27 1.92
C ASP A 96 -1.51 -2.39 1.17
N ILE A 97 -1.22 -3.65 1.51
CA ILE A 97 -1.89 -4.83 0.99
C ILE A 97 -2.55 -5.64 2.10
N LEU A 98 -3.83 -5.95 1.93
CA LEU A 98 -4.57 -6.85 2.81
C LEU A 98 -5.02 -8.10 2.05
N ILE A 99 -4.71 -9.27 2.57
CA ILE A 99 -5.06 -10.56 1.97
C ILE A 99 -6.04 -11.29 2.88
N ALA A 100 -7.17 -11.70 2.33
CA ALA A 100 -8.18 -12.49 3.02
C ALA A 100 -8.45 -13.80 2.27
N SER A 101 -8.38 -14.93 2.98
CA SER A 101 -8.72 -16.25 2.42
C SER A 101 -9.18 -17.18 3.53
N LYS A 102 -9.96 -18.22 3.20
CA LYS A 102 -10.32 -19.23 4.18
C LYS A 102 -9.15 -20.13 4.56
N ASP A 103 -8.31 -20.48 3.58
CA ASP A 103 -7.16 -21.37 3.73
C ASP A 103 -5.85 -20.60 3.69
N LYS A 104 -5.02 -20.81 4.72
CA LYS A 104 -3.72 -20.18 4.92
C LYS A 104 -2.74 -20.52 3.80
N LYS A 105 -2.86 -21.69 3.17
CA LYS A 105 -2.00 -22.12 2.06
C LYS A 105 -2.02 -21.09 0.93
N TYR A 106 -3.21 -20.70 0.46
CA TYR A 106 -3.34 -19.72 -0.62
C TYR A 106 -2.84 -18.33 -0.25
N VAL A 107 -2.92 -17.96 1.04
CA VAL A 107 -2.33 -16.71 1.51
C VAL A 107 -0.81 -16.76 1.37
N LEU A 108 -0.16 -17.86 1.79
CA LEU A 108 1.28 -18.02 1.66
C LEU A 108 1.73 -18.06 0.18
N GLU A 109 0.96 -18.72 -0.68
CA GLU A 109 1.22 -18.73 -2.13
C GLU A 109 1.13 -17.32 -2.73
N LEU A 110 0.10 -16.54 -2.38
CA LEU A 110 -0.02 -15.16 -2.86
C LEU A 110 1.09 -14.27 -2.30
N LYS A 111 1.46 -14.42 -1.02
CA LYS A 111 2.61 -13.70 -0.44
C LYS A 111 3.90 -14.00 -1.20
N ALA A 112 4.16 -15.28 -1.49
CA ALA A 112 5.34 -15.69 -2.23
C ALA A 112 5.32 -15.14 -3.67
N LEU A 113 4.15 -15.16 -4.32
CA LEU A 113 3.97 -14.60 -5.65
C LEU A 113 4.27 -13.10 -5.69
N LEU A 114 3.71 -12.32 -4.76
CA LEU A 114 3.98 -10.88 -4.67
C LEU A 114 5.46 -10.59 -4.42
N SER A 115 6.08 -11.32 -3.48
CA SER A 115 7.50 -11.20 -3.16
C SER A 115 8.44 -11.65 -4.28
N SER A 116 7.94 -12.40 -5.27
CA SER A 116 8.76 -12.79 -6.42
C SER A 116 8.93 -11.68 -7.46
N GLU A 117 8.04 -10.68 -7.44
CA GLU A 117 8.03 -9.58 -8.41
C GLU A 117 8.35 -8.22 -7.75
N PHE A 118 7.78 -7.96 -6.58
CA PHE A 118 7.88 -6.68 -5.87
C PHE A 118 8.70 -6.82 -4.60
N GLU A 119 9.36 -5.73 -4.17
CA GLU A 119 10.05 -5.75 -2.88
C GLU A 119 9.00 -5.63 -1.76
N MET A 120 8.71 -6.76 -1.13
CA MET A 120 7.63 -6.86 -0.15
C MET A 120 8.14 -6.88 1.29
N LYS A 121 7.35 -6.30 2.19
CA LYS A 121 7.47 -6.46 3.64
C LYS A 121 6.25 -7.20 4.17
N ASP A 122 6.47 -8.35 4.81
CA ASP A 122 5.40 -9.10 5.46
C ASP A 122 5.14 -8.53 6.87
N LEU A 123 3.91 -8.07 7.10
CA LEU A 123 3.47 -7.51 8.40
C LEU A 123 2.73 -8.54 9.25
N GLY A 124 2.49 -9.74 8.73
CA GLY A 124 1.86 -10.86 9.43
C GLY A 124 0.34 -10.72 9.50
N GLU A 125 -0.24 -11.04 10.67
CA GLU A 125 -1.67 -10.85 10.92
C GLU A 125 -2.04 -9.37 10.87
N ALA A 126 -3.11 -9.05 10.13
CA ALA A 126 -3.57 -7.68 10.00
C ALA A 126 -4.07 -7.17 11.36
N LYS A 127 -3.40 -6.12 11.86
CA LYS A 127 -3.77 -5.42 13.11
C LYS A 127 -4.23 -4.00 12.86
N LYS A 128 -3.85 -3.42 11.73
CA LYS A 128 -4.19 -2.05 11.36
C LYS A 128 -4.24 -1.90 9.85
N ILE A 129 -5.23 -1.20 9.33
CA ILE A 129 -5.31 -0.84 7.92
C ILE A 129 -5.89 0.56 7.77
N LEU A 130 -5.24 1.44 7.00
CA LEU A 130 -5.73 2.81 6.75
C LEU A 130 -6.11 3.58 8.02
N GLY A 131 -5.30 3.44 9.08
CA GLY A 131 -5.57 4.08 10.36
C GLY A 131 -6.58 3.34 11.26
N MET A 132 -7.32 2.36 10.75
CA MET A 132 -8.28 1.56 11.50
C MET A 132 -7.62 0.35 12.16
N GLU A 133 -7.94 0.09 13.41
CA GLU A 133 -7.48 -1.08 14.15
C GLU A 133 -8.35 -2.29 13.86
N ILE A 134 -7.72 -3.45 13.67
CA ILE A 134 -8.39 -4.72 13.44
C ILE A 134 -8.16 -5.60 14.66
N THR A 135 -9.24 -6.06 15.28
CA THR A 135 -9.21 -7.06 16.34
C THR A 135 -9.89 -8.33 15.85
N ARG A 136 -9.21 -9.47 16.01
CA ARG A 136 -9.71 -10.77 15.61
C ARG A 136 -9.79 -11.70 16.82
N ASP A 137 -11.01 -12.12 17.17
CA ASP A 137 -11.25 -13.14 18.18
C ASP A 137 -11.55 -14.46 17.49
N ARG A 138 -10.58 -15.39 17.52
CA ARG A 138 -10.73 -16.70 16.88
C ARG A 138 -11.69 -17.62 17.64
N VAL A 139 -11.87 -17.44 18.95
CA VAL A 139 -12.76 -18.27 19.77
C VAL A 139 -14.22 -17.88 19.51
N LYS A 140 -14.49 -16.58 19.47
CA LYS A 140 -15.83 -16.06 19.15
C LYS A 140 -16.11 -15.99 17.65
N GLY A 141 -15.09 -16.15 16.82
CA GLY A 141 -15.21 -16.07 15.37
C GLY A 141 -15.51 -14.66 14.86
N THR A 142 -15.14 -13.63 15.61
CA THR A 142 -15.44 -12.23 15.28
C THR A 142 -14.22 -11.50 14.73
N LEU A 143 -14.49 -10.55 13.82
CA LEU A 143 -13.53 -9.58 13.31
C LEU A 143 -14.14 -8.19 13.49
N THR A 144 -13.46 -7.34 14.25
CA THR A 144 -13.92 -5.99 14.58
C THR A 144 -12.94 -4.97 14.04
N ILE A 145 -13.47 -3.88 13.51
CA ILE A 145 -12.69 -2.72 13.05
C ILE A 145 -13.06 -1.53 13.93
N SER A 146 -12.07 -0.79 14.44
CA SER A 146 -12.29 0.41 15.25
C SER A 146 -11.33 1.54 14.87
N GLN A 147 -11.69 2.78 15.20
CA GLN A 147 -10.82 3.96 15.07
C GLN A 147 -10.65 4.69 16.41
N GLU A 148 -10.82 3.98 17.52
CA GLU A 148 -10.80 4.56 18.88
C GLU A 148 -9.54 5.39 19.12
N ARG A 149 -8.36 4.85 18.82
CA ARG A 149 -7.09 5.59 18.93
C ARG A 149 -7.05 6.87 18.08
N HIS A 150 -7.66 6.86 16.90
CA HIS A 150 -7.66 8.05 16.05
C HIS A 150 -8.53 9.16 16.66
N VAL A 151 -9.70 8.78 17.21
CA VAL A 151 -10.58 9.70 17.95
C VAL A 151 -9.85 10.26 19.17
N ASP A 152 -9.18 9.42 19.94
CA ASP A 152 -8.40 9.85 21.10
C ASP A 152 -7.28 10.82 20.73
N GLN A 153 -6.57 10.55 19.62
CA GLN A 153 -5.54 11.44 19.10
C GLN A 153 -6.13 12.81 18.71
N ILE A 154 -7.27 12.84 18.01
CA ILE A 154 -7.93 14.11 17.67
C ILE A 154 -8.30 14.89 18.94
N ILE A 155 -8.83 14.24 19.97
CA ILE A 155 -9.21 14.88 21.24
C ILE A 155 -7.98 15.45 21.96
N ILE A 156 -6.86 14.73 21.95
CA ILE A 156 -5.60 15.20 22.55
C ILE A 156 -5.08 16.42 21.77
N TRP A 157 -5.07 16.34 20.43
CA TRP A 157 -4.59 17.40 19.57
C TRP A 157 -5.44 18.66 19.68
N SER A 158 -6.77 18.53 19.74
CA SER A 158 -7.66 19.68 19.91
C SER A 158 -7.41 20.40 21.23
N LYS A 159 -7.14 19.66 22.32
CA LYS A 159 -6.79 20.24 23.62
C LYS A 159 -5.44 20.97 23.58
N ALA A 160 -4.42 20.37 22.96
CA ALA A 160 -3.09 20.97 22.83
C ALA A 160 -3.09 22.26 22.00
N VAL A 161 -3.90 22.32 20.93
CA VAL A 161 -4.07 23.53 20.11
C VAL A 161 -4.78 24.63 20.91
N SER A 162 -5.85 24.32 21.64
CA SER A 162 -6.53 25.31 22.49
C SER A 162 -5.63 25.90 23.56
N THR A 163 -4.78 25.07 24.20
CA THR A 163 -3.80 25.58 25.18
C THR A 163 -2.75 26.48 24.52
N THR A 164 -2.28 26.16 23.31
CA THR A 164 -1.28 26.99 22.61
C THR A 164 -1.83 28.35 22.20
N VAL A 165 -3.12 28.44 21.83
CA VAL A 165 -3.80 29.70 21.51
C VAL A 165 -4.01 30.57 22.76
N GLU A 166 -4.27 29.98 23.94
CA GLU A 166 -4.35 30.75 25.20
C GLU A 166 -2.99 31.33 25.65
N TYR A 167 -1.87 30.66 25.34
CA TYR A 167 -0.53 31.16 25.69
C TYR A 167 0.04 32.21 24.72
N GLN A 168 -0.56 32.43 23.55
CA GLN A 168 -0.17 33.50 22.61
C GLN A 168 -1.02 34.78 22.72
N ILE A 169 -1.99 34.82 23.65
CA ILE A 169 -2.79 36.01 23.96
C ILE A 169 -2.47 36.46 25.40
N ARG A 170 -1.25 36.94 25.63
CA ARG A 170 -0.87 37.79 26.77
C ARG A 170 0.23 38.76 26.38
#